data_AF-A0A5N5SQP5-F1
#
_entry.id   AF-A0A5N5SQP5-F1
#
_cell.length_a   1.000
_cell.length_b   1.000
_cell.length_c   1.000
_cell.angle_alpha   90.00
_cell.angle_beta   90.00
_cell.angle_gamma   90.00
#
_symmetry.space_group_name_H-M   'P 1'
#
loop_
_entity.id
_entity.type
_entity.pdbx_description
1 polymer ?
#
loop_
_entity_poly.entity_id
_entity_poly.type
_entity_poly.pdbx_seq_one_letter_code
_entity_poly.pdbx_strand_id
1 'polypeptide(L)'
;MAIALTPFQALCGFRPHEEIQNFFQEFPELRKVVGENNASAFILNPSEENLKNCFSFLMRSSKNVISSALKDMEEKLSSLGYQSDPFYLRDLFLNLKTHYPGDVGCFSIYLLNYIVLEPGEAIFLGPNVIHAYLHGDCIECMACSDNVVRAGLTPKYQDVDTLLAMLEYRMIAAESRKFKGSKINQFTTLFNPPVPDFAVQKIESLYSNQINNTAVKLFLCLI
;
A
#
# COMPACT_ATOMS: atom_id res chain seq x y z
N MET A 1 5.99 -1.61 11.14
CA MET A 1 6.39 -2.88 10.48
C MET A 1 5.25 -3.85 10.65
N ALA A 2 4.83 -4.54 9.58
CA ALA A 2 3.82 -5.59 9.67
C ALA A 2 4.41 -6.93 9.27
N ILE A 3 4.09 -7.98 10.03
CA ILE A 3 4.44 -9.38 9.75
C ILE A 3 3.13 -10.16 9.62
N ALA A 4 2.91 -10.78 8.46
CA ALA A 4 1.68 -11.49 8.15
C ALA A 4 1.52 -12.74 9.03
N LEU A 5 0.31 -12.95 9.55
CA LEU A 5 -0.10 -14.17 10.26
C LEU A 5 -0.98 -15.06 9.39
N THR A 6 -1.81 -14.45 8.58
CA THR A 6 -2.59 -15.05 7.49
C THR A 6 -2.20 -14.37 6.17
N PRO A 7 -2.65 -14.83 4.98
CA PRO A 7 -2.45 -14.06 3.75
C PRO A 7 -2.91 -12.61 3.94
N PHE A 8 -1.96 -11.67 3.88
CA PHE A 8 -2.17 -10.28 4.29
C PHE A 8 -2.01 -9.35 3.10
N GLN A 9 -3.06 -8.60 2.80
CA GLN A 9 -3.17 -7.71 1.65
C GLN A 9 -2.91 -6.26 2.08
N ALA A 10 -1.97 -5.59 1.41
CA ALA A 10 -1.61 -4.21 1.72
C ALA A 10 -1.28 -3.40 0.46
N LEU A 11 -1.46 -2.09 0.54
CA LEU A 11 -0.86 -1.10 -0.36
C LEU A 11 0.42 -0.58 0.29
N CYS A 12 1.53 -0.49 -0.46
CA CYS A 12 2.78 0.06 0.08
C CYS A 12 3.67 0.73 -0.98
N GLY A 13 3.77 2.05 -0.89
CA GLY A 13 4.57 2.90 -1.76
C GLY A 13 4.10 2.91 -3.21
N PHE A 14 4.62 3.85 -3.99
CA PHE A 14 4.33 3.93 -5.41
C PHE A 14 4.99 2.77 -6.17
N ARG A 15 4.24 2.19 -7.10
CA ARG A 15 4.67 1.08 -7.97
C ARG A 15 5.65 1.56 -9.06
N PRO A 16 6.35 0.65 -9.78
CA PRO A 16 7.19 1.00 -10.92
C PRO A 16 6.44 1.82 -11.96
N HIS A 17 7.14 2.74 -12.62
CA HIS A 17 6.51 3.68 -13.54
C HIS A 17 5.86 2.96 -14.73
N GLU A 18 6.43 1.85 -15.19
CA GLU A 18 5.92 1.07 -16.32
C GLU A 18 4.50 0.57 -16.03
N GLU A 19 4.24 0.11 -14.80
CA GLU A 19 2.91 -0.31 -14.39
C GLU A 19 1.93 0.86 -14.36
N ILE A 20 2.34 2.01 -13.81
CA ILE A 20 1.50 3.23 -13.78
C ILE A 20 1.17 3.69 -15.21
N GLN A 21 2.16 3.69 -16.10
CA GLN A 21 1.99 4.03 -17.52
C GLN A 21 0.98 3.10 -18.19
N ASN A 22 1.07 1.79 -17.95
CA ASN A 22 0.12 0.81 -18.47
C ASN A 22 -1.31 1.09 -17.98
N PHE A 23 -1.49 1.39 -16.69
CA PHE A 23 -2.82 1.76 -16.17
C PHE A 23 -3.35 3.07 -16.78
N PHE A 24 -2.49 4.07 -16.97
CA PHE A 24 -2.92 5.29 -17.65
C PHE A 24 -3.29 5.05 -19.11
N GLN A 25 -2.57 4.20 -19.84
CA GLN A 25 -2.93 3.86 -21.22
C GLN A 25 -4.26 3.11 -21.30
N GLU A 26 -4.52 2.24 -20.32
CA GLU A 26 -5.69 1.37 -20.31
C GLU A 26 -6.97 2.03 -19.79
N PHE A 27 -6.85 2.93 -18.80
CA PHE A 27 -8.00 3.48 -18.06
C PHE A 27 -8.16 4.99 -18.25
N PRO A 28 -8.95 5.44 -19.24
CA PRO A 28 -9.38 6.83 -19.36
C PRO A 28 -10.05 7.37 -18.08
N GLU A 29 -10.76 6.53 -17.35
CA GLU A 29 -11.42 6.86 -16.08
C GLU A 29 -10.40 7.24 -15.00
N LEU A 30 -9.24 6.56 -14.99
CA LEU A 30 -8.12 6.92 -14.13
C LEU A 30 -7.47 8.23 -14.58
N ARG A 31 -7.24 8.41 -15.89
CA ARG A 31 -6.68 9.66 -16.43
C ARG A 31 -7.54 10.88 -16.10
N LYS A 32 -8.86 10.74 -16.12
CA LYS A 32 -9.83 11.78 -15.74
C LYS A 32 -9.59 12.28 -14.31
N VAL A 33 -9.26 11.38 -13.38
CA VAL A 33 -9.07 11.74 -11.96
C VAL A 33 -7.63 12.06 -11.58
N VAL A 34 -6.63 11.75 -12.41
CA VAL A 34 -5.24 12.22 -12.22
C VAL A 34 -4.91 13.45 -13.09
N GLY A 35 -5.83 13.84 -13.97
CA GLY A 35 -5.69 14.93 -14.93
C GLY A 35 -5.06 14.45 -16.23
N GLU A 36 -5.77 14.64 -17.34
CA GLU A 36 -5.38 14.13 -18.67
C GLU A 36 -3.99 14.60 -19.10
N ASN A 37 -3.68 15.88 -18.88
CA ASN A 37 -2.38 16.45 -19.18
C ASN A 37 -1.27 15.87 -18.29
N ASN A 38 -1.56 15.64 -17.01
CA ASN A 38 -0.59 15.07 -16.08
C ASN A 38 -0.29 13.61 -16.43
N ALA A 39 -1.33 12.81 -16.71
CA ALA A 39 -1.18 11.42 -17.13
C ALA A 39 -0.36 11.34 -18.43
N SER A 40 -0.64 12.21 -19.41
CA SER A 40 0.08 12.25 -20.68
C SER A 40 1.55 12.65 -20.49
N ALA A 41 1.82 13.64 -19.62
CA ALA A 41 3.18 14.04 -19.27
C ALA A 41 3.95 12.91 -18.57
N PHE A 42 3.30 12.18 -17.65
CA PHE A 42 3.89 11.04 -16.98
C PHE A 42 4.16 9.88 -17.94
N ILE A 43 3.25 9.59 -18.88
CA ILE A 43 3.46 8.58 -19.92
C ILE A 43 4.69 8.92 -20.77
N LEU A 44 4.87 10.18 -21.14
CA LEU A 44 6.00 10.62 -21.96
C LEU A 44 7.32 10.63 -21.19
N ASN A 45 7.30 11.11 -19.95
CA ASN A 45 8.48 11.27 -19.11
C ASN A 45 8.17 10.87 -17.66
N PRO A 46 8.31 9.58 -17.29
CA PRO A 46 8.04 9.14 -15.93
C PRO A 46 9.09 9.71 -14.97
N SER A 47 8.65 10.56 -14.05
CA SER A 47 9.48 11.19 -13.03
C SER A 47 8.72 11.34 -11.72
N GLU A 48 9.44 11.51 -10.60
CA GLU A 48 8.82 11.77 -9.29
C GLU A 48 7.96 13.04 -9.32
N GLU A 49 8.40 14.07 -10.06
CA GLU A 49 7.65 15.31 -10.22
C GLU A 49 6.34 15.08 -10.99
N ASN A 50 6.37 14.34 -12.10
CA ASN A 50 5.16 14.03 -12.87
C ASN A 50 4.21 13.12 -12.08
N LEU A 51 4.73 12.17 -11.31
CA LEU A 51 3.92 11.36 -10.40
C LEU A 51 3.27 12.23 -9.32
N LYS A 52 4.03 13.15 -8.73
CA LYS A 52 3.53 14.11 -7.75
C LYS A 52 2.41 14.97 -8.34
N ASN A 53 2.53 15.40 -9.60
CA ASN A 53 1.49 16.16 -10.29
C ASN A 53 0.22 15.33 -10.47
N CYS A 54 0.33 14.09 -10.96
CA CYS A 54 -0.79 13.16 -11.08
C CYS A 54 -1.49 12.91 -9.72
N PHE A 55 -0.71 12.60 -8.69
CA PHE A 55 -1.24 12.28 -7.36
C PHE A 55 -1.83 13.53 -6.69
N SER A 56 -1.23 14.71 -6.88
CA SER A 56 -1.77 15.99 -6.38
C SER A 56 -3.14 16.29 -6.99
N PHE A 57 -3.30 16.05 -8.30
CA PHE A 57 -4.59 16.25 -8.97
C PHE A 57 -5.64 15.26 -8.46
N LEU A 58 -5.27 13.99 -8.24
CA LEU A 58 -6.15 12.98 -7.65
C LEU A 58 -6.64 13.41 -6.26
N MET A 59 -5.72 13.78 -5.37
CA MET A 59 -6.05 14.15 -3.99
C MET A 59 -6.88 15.44 -3.89
N ARG A 60 -6.84 16.31 -4.90
CA ARG A 60 -7.63 17.56 -4.96
C ARG A 60 -8.89 17.45 -5.80
N SER A 61 -9.11 16.31 -6.46
CA SER A 61 -10.29 16.11 -7.30
C SER A 61 -11.57 16.14 -6.45
N SER A 62 -12.59 16.82 -6.97
CA SER A 62 -13.87 16.92 -6.25
C SER A 62 -14.54 15.56 -6.11
N LYS A 63 -15.30 15.37 -5.02
CA LYS A 63 -16.07 14.14 -4.78
C LYS A 63 -17.00 13.77 -5.95
N ASN A 64 -17.57 14.77 -6.64
CA ASN A 64 -18.43 14.52 -7.80
C ASN A 64 -17.67 13.92 -8.98
N VAL A 65 -16.45 14.42 -9.25
CA VAL A 65 -15.59 13.89 -10.31
C VAL A 65 -15.15 12.47 -9.98
N ILE A 66 -14.74 12.22 -8.73
CA ILE A 66 -14.36 10.88 -8.26
C ILE A 66 -15.53 9.91 -8.36
N SER A 67 -16.70 10.25 -7.80
CA SER A 67 -17.88 9.38 -7.84
C SER A 67 -18.34 9.06 -9.26
N SER A 68 -18.29 10.04 -10.18
CA SER A 68 -18.56 9.79 -11.60
C SER A 68 -17.55 8.81 -12.19
N ALA A 69 -16.25 9.06 -12.01
CA ALA A 69 -15.21 8.19 -12.57
C ALA A 69 -15.26 6.77 -11.97
N LEU A 70 -15.59 6.61 -10.68
CA LEU A 70 -15.76 5.30 -10.06
C LEU A 70 -16.91 4.51 -10.67
N LYS A 71 -18.01 5.18 -11.00
CA LYS A 71 -19.14 4.57 -11.70
C LYS A 71 -18.75 4.17 -13.13
N ASP A 72 -18.10 5.07 -13.86
CA ASP A 72 -17.63 4.82 -15.23
C ASP A 72 -16.67 3.60 -15.26
N MET A 73 -15.75 3.50 -14.29
CA MET A 73 -14.80 2.40 -14.18
C MET A 73 -15.47 1.08 -13.79
N GLU A 74 -16.46 1.10 -12.90
CA GLU A 74 -17.25 -0.09 -12.55
C GLU A 74 -18.03 -0.62 -13.77
N GLU A 75 -18.68 0.25 -14.54
CA GLU A 75 -19.41 -0.14 -15.74
C GLU A 75 -18.47 -0.79 -16.77
N LYS A 76 -17.29 -0.18 -16.99
CA LYS A 76 -16.25 -0.74 -17.86
C LYS A 76 -15.79 -2.12 -17.37
N LEU A 77 -15.39 -2.26 -16.11
CA LEU A 77 -14.94 -3.53 -15.55
C LEU A 77 -16.02 -4.61 -15.61
N SER A 78 -17.29 -4.24 -15.39
CA SER A 78 -18.44 -5.15 -15.48
C SER A 78 -18.72 -5.62 -16.90
N SER A 79 -18.41 -4.80 -17.90
CA SER A 79 -18.58 -5.14 -19.32
C SER A 79 -17.51 -6.11 -19.84
N LEU A 80 -16.35 -6.16 -19.17
CA LEU A 80 -15.24 -7.04 -19.53
C LEU A 80 -15.48 -8.43 -18.95
N GLY A 81 -15.52 -9.45 -19.81
CA GLY A 81 -15.59 -10.84 -19.34
C GLY A 81 -14.38 -11.23 -18.49
N TYR A 82 -14.59 -12.06 -17.46
CA TYR A 82 -13.52 -12.55 -16.57
C TYR A 82 -12.39 -13.30 -17.30
N GLN A 83 -12.70 -13.97 -18.41
CA GLN A 83 -11.72 -14.71 -19.22
C GLN A 83 -10.76 -13.79 -20.00
N SER A 84 -11.10 -12.51 -20.12
CA SER A 84 -10.27 -11.51 -20.79
C SER A 84 -9.64 -10.55 -19.79
N ASP A 85 -9.71 -10.83 -18.48
CA ASP A 85 -9.34 -9.88 -17.43
C ASP A 85 -7.82 -9.68 -17.36
N PRO A 86 -7.28 -8.57 -17.88
CA PRO A 86 -5.88 -8.21 -17.71
C PRO A 86 -5.63 -7.64 -16.30
N PHE A 87 -6.69 -7.44 -15.49
CA PHE A 87 -6.66 -6.59 -14.31
C PHE A 87 -6.78 -7.38 -13.01
N TYR A 88 -5.62 -7.78 -12.48
CA TYR A 88 -5.52 -8.37 -11.15
C TYR A 88 -6.03 -7.48 -9.99
N LEU A 89 -6.41 -6.22 -10.28
CA LEU A 89 -6.96 -5.26 -9.32
C LEU A 89 -8.49 -5.08 -9.42
N ARG A 90 -9.19 -5.77 -10.34
CA ARG A 90 -10.65 -5.62 -10.54
C ARG A 90 -11.41 -5.84 -9.24
N ASP A 91 -11.22 -7.01 -8.62
CA ASP A 91 -11.96 -7.37 -7.41
C ASP A 91 -11.61 -6.45 -6.24
N LEU A 92 -10.34 -6.03 -6.14
CA LEU A 92 -9.91 -5.05 -5.15
C LEU A 92 -10.62 -3.70 -5.36
N PHE A 93 -10.67 -3.20 -6.59
CA PHE A 93 -11.34 -1.95 -6.92
C PHE A 93 -12.82 -1.99 -6.55
N LEU A 94 -13.54 -3.03 -6.97
CA LEU A 94 -14.98 -3.19 -6.71
C LEU A 94 -15.27 -3.31 -5.21
N ASN A 95 -14.42 -4.04 -4.49
CA ASN A 95 -14.49 -4.16 -3.03
C ASN A 95 -14.28 -2.78 -2.36
N LEU A 96 -13.19 -2.08 -2.68
CA LEU A 96 -12.91 -0.77 -2.10
C LEU A 96 -14.01 0.26 -2.42
N LYS A 97 -14.51 0.30 -3.65
CA LYS A 97 -15.63 1.18 -4.03
C LYS A 97 -16.88 0.90 -3.19
N THR A 98 -17.15 -0.36 -2.88
CA THR A 98 -18.31 -0.76 -2.07
C THR A 98 -18.17 -0.26 -0.63
N HIS A 99 -16.98 -0.37 -0.04
CA HIS A 99 -16.73 0.08 1.34
C HIS A 99 -16.46 1.58 1.48
N TYR A 100 -15.92 2.22 0.43
CA TYR A 100 -15.50 3.62 0.40
C TYR A 100 -16.08 4.35 -0.82
N PRO A 101 -17.41 4.46 -0.92
CA PRO A 101 -18.05 5.09 -2.08
C PRO A 101 -17.65 6.56 -2.22
N GLY A 102 -17.16 6.93 -3.40
CA GLY A 102 -16.74 8.30 -3.70
C GLY A 102 -15.37 8.70 -3.13
N ASP A 103 -14.59 7.75 -2.62
CA ASP A 103 -13.27 8.00 -2.04
C ASP A 103 -12.13 7.86 -3.09
N VAL A 104 -11.19 8.80 -3.07
CA VAL A 104 -10.00 8.83 -3.95
C VAL A 104 -9.09 7.62 -3.79
N GLY A 105 -9.11 6.98 -2.62
CA GLY A 105 -8.33 5.79 -2.29
C GLY A 105 -8.65 4.60 -3.21
N CYS A 106 -9.87 4.53 -3.76
CA CYS A 106 -10.25 3.50 -4.73
C CYS A 106 -9.42 3.58 -6.02
N PHE A 107 -9.01 4.77 -6.44
CA PHE A 107 -8.10 4.96 -7.58
C PHE A 107 -6.63 4.89 -7.20
N SER A 108 -6.30 5.14 -5.94
CA SER A 108 -4.91 5.09 -5.46
C SER A 108 -4.29 3.70 -5.64
N ILE A 109 -5.08 2.63 -5.67
CA ILE A 109 -4.58 1.26 -5.92
C ILE A 109 -3.82 1.16 -7.24
N TYR A 110 -4.14 1.95 -8.27
CA TYR A 110 -3.46 1.91 -9.56
C TYR A 110 -2.10 2.63 -9.56
N LEU A 111 -1.82 3.42 -8.51
CA LEU A 111 -0.56 4.14 -8.33
C LEU A 111 0.35 3.48 -7.28
N LEU A 112 -0.23 2.70 -6.36
CA LEU A 112 0.48 2.05 -5.26
C LEU A 112 0.71 0.57 -5.52
N ASN A 113 1.79 -0.01 -5.00
CA ASN A 113 1.97 -1.46 -5.06
C ASN A 113 0.88 -2.15 -4.25
N TYR A 114 0.17 -3.09 -4.86
CA TYR A 114 -0.68 -4.05 -4.14
C TYR A 114 0.16 -5.29 -3.81
N ILE A 115 0.35 -5.56 -2.53
CA ILE A 115 1.23 -6.61 -2.01
C ILE A 115 0.37 -7.60 -1.23
N VAL A 116 0.50 -8.89 -1.59
CA VAL A 116 -0.01 -9.99 -0.80
C VAL A 116 1.19 -10.66 -0.11
N LEU A 117 1.18 -10.65 1.21
CA LEU A 117 2.18 -11.30 2.05
C LEU A 117 1.68 -12.65 2.49
N GLU A 118 2.51 -13.67 2.31
CA GLU A 118 2.26 -14.99 2.90
C GLU A 118 2.58 -15.00 4.40
N PRO A 119 1.99 -15.90 5.20
CA PRO A 119 2.30 -16.02 6.62
C PRO A 119 3.81 -16.06 6.91
N GLY A 120 4.29 -15.14 7.76
CA GLY A 120 5.69 -14.95 8.11
C GLY A 120 6.48 -14.00 7.20
N GLU A 121 5.93 -13.57 6.06
CA GLU A 121 6.49 -12.46 5.30
C GLU A 121 6.18 -11.11 6.00
N ALA A 122 6.98 -10.10 5.71
CA ALA A 122 6.88 -8.81 6.37
C ALA A 122 7.02 -7.64 5.39
N ILE A 123 6.52 -6.48 5.80
CA ILE A 123 6.78 -5.18 5.18
C ILE A 123 7.25 -4.19 6.24
N PHE A 124 8.22 -3.36 5.86
CA PHE A 124 8.63 -2.22 6.65
C PHE A 124 8.07 -0.94 6.02
N LEU A 125 7.33 -0.19 6.83
CA LEU A 125 6.72 1.07 6.44
C LEU A 125 7.68 2.20 6.82
N GLY A 126 8.50 2.61 5.85
CA GLY A 126 9.42 3.73 6.04
C GLY A 126 8.68 5.05 6.25
N PRO A 127 9.37 6.08 6.80
CA PRO A 127 8.79 7.41 6.92
C PRO A 127 8.37 7.91 5.53
N ASN A 128 7.25 8.62 5.47
CA ASN A 128 6.71 9.24 4.25
C ASN A 128 6.33 8.27 3.11
N VAL A 129 6.33 6.96 3.36
CA VAL A 129 5.82 5.96 2.41
C VAL A 129 4.32 5.80 2.63
N ILE A 130 3.53 6.15 1.61
CA ILE A 130 2.08 5.91 1.62
C ILE A 130 1.78 4.42 1.68
N HIS A 131 0.82 4.02 2.52
CA HIS A 131 0.43 2.62 2.67
C HIS A 131 -1.00 2.49 3.21
N ALA A 132 -1.59 1.30 3.05
CA ALA A 132 -2.87 0.93 3.64
C ALA A 132 -2.93 -0.58 3.86
N TYR A 133 -3.47 -1.03 5.00
CA TYR A 133 -3.79 -2.43 5.23
C TYR A 133 -5.21 -2.71 4.76
N LEU A 134 -5.40 -3.78 3.99
CA LEU A 134 -6.65 -4.05 3.29
C LEU A 134 -7.37 -5.28 3.86
N HIS A 135 -6.65 -6.38 4.06
CA HIS A 135 -7.25 -7.65 4.50
C HIS A 135 -6.20 -8.57 5.16
N GLY A 136 -6.65 -9.43 6.08
CA GLY A 136 -5.83 -10.42 6.77
C GLY A 136 -5.37 -9.98 8.16
N ASP A 137 -4.69 -10.90 8.85
CA ASP A 137 -4.17 -10.70 10.20
C ASP A 137 -2.66 -10.51 10.17
N CYS A 138 -2.14 -9.57 10.96
CA CYS A 138 -0.71 -9.33 11.08
C CYS A 138 -0.29 -8.93 12.49
N ILE A 139 0.99 -9.10 12.79
CA ILE A 139 1.65 -8.42 13.91
C ILE A 139 2.19 -7.09 13.41
N GLU A 140 1.71 -6.01 13.99
CA GLU A 140 2.24 -4.67 13.76
C GLU A 140 3.11 -4.22 14.94
N CYS A 141 4.30 -3.71 14.62
CA CYS A 141 5.18 -3.06 15.59
C CYS A 141 5.62 -1.70 15.04
N MET A 142 5.50 -0.66 15.86
CA MET A 142 5.75 0.73 15.52
C MET A 142 6.40 1.47 16.69
N ALA A 143 7.06 2.58 16.38
CA ALA A 143 7.47 3.53 17.41
C ALA A 143 6.23 4.12 18.11
N CYS A 144 6.39 4.61 19.35
CA CYS A 144 5.30 5.23 20.11
C CYS A 144 4.92 6.60 19.52
N SER A 145 4.12 6.61 18.46
CA SER A 145 3.64 7.80 17.76
C SER A 145 2.26 7.56 17.15
N ASP A 146 1.33 8.49 17.38
CA ASP A 146 -0.03 8.44 16.80
C ASP A 146 -0.22 9.43 15.63
N ASN A 147 0.87 10.03 15.13
CA ASN A 147 0.82 10.97 14.02
C ASN A 147 0.49 10.24 12.70
N VAL A 148 -0.67 10.55 12.12
CA VAL A 148 -1.13 9.95 10.86
C VAL A 148 -1.68 11.03 9.92
N VAL A 149 -1.08 11.16 8.75
CA VAL A 149 -1.61 11.93 7.61
C VAL A 149 -2.30 10.96 6.66
N ARG A 150 -3.57 11.22 6.32
CA ARG A 150 -4.44 10.28 5.58
C ARG A 150 -4.54 10.66 4.10
N ALA A 151 -4.63 9.65 3.25
CA ALA A 151 -4.63 9.78 1.79
C ALA A 151 -5.85 9.16 1.09
N GLY A 152 -6.92 8.88 1.83
CA GLY A 152 -8.12 8.21 1.32
C GLY A 152 -8.49 6.97 2.13
N LEU A 153 -9.47 6.23 1.62
CA LEU A 153 -10.13 5.10 2.28
C LEU A 153 -10.56 5.46 3.71
N THR A 154 -11.14 6.66 3.87
CA THR A 154 -11.44 7.18 5.21
C THR A 154 -12.52 8.25 5.21
N PRO A 155 -13.44 8.22 6.19
CA PRO A 155 -14.35 9.34 6.43
C PRO A 155 -13.68 10.48 7.24
N LYS A 156 -12.48 10.26 7.77
CA LYS A 156 -11.78 11.22 8.64
C LYS A 156 -11.14 12.35 7.83
N TYR A 157 -10.74 13.41 8.53
CA TYR A 157 -10.02 14.54 7.95
C TYR A 157 -8.73 14.10 7.23
N GLN A 158 -8.48 14.72 6.08
CA GLN A 158 -7.32 14.52 5.23
C GLN A 158 -6.62 15.88 5.04
N ASP A 159 -5.39 16.00 5.57
CA ASP A 159 -4.54 17.16 5.32
C ASP A 159 -3.76 16.93 4.01
N VAL A 160 -4.40 17.31 2.90
CA VAL A 160 -3.89 17.05 1.55
C VAL A 160 -2.58 17.80 1.27
N ASP A 161 -2.43 19.02 1.79
CA ASP A 161 -1.23 19.82 1.53
C ASP A 161 -0.02 19.23 2.25
N THR A 162 -0.17 18.86 3.52
CA THR A 162 0.90 18.17 4.28
C THR A 162 1.24 16.83 3.65
N LEU A 163 0.23 16.05 3.25
CA LEU A 163 0.43 14.77 2.55
C LEU A 163 1.32 14.93 1.32
N LEU A 164 0.95 15.82 0.39
CA LEU A 164 1.67 15.99 -0.86
C LEU A 164 3.08 16.59 -0.69
N ALA A 165 3.29 17.34 0.41
CA ALA A 165 4.60 17.87 0.74
C ALA A 165 5.55 16.81 1.31
N MET A 166 5.04 15.88 2.12
CA MET A 166 5.86 14.92 2.85
C MET A 166 6.18 13.64 2.09
N LEU A 167 5.29 13.18 1.20
CA LEU A 167 5.38 11.85 0.57
C LEU A 167 6.69 11.62 -0.19
N GLU A 168 7.22 10.41 -0.06
CA GLU A 168 8.28 9.88 -0.93
C GLU A 168 7.65 9.37 -2.24
N TYR A 169 8.05 9.96 -3.36
CA TYR A 169 7.52 9.63 -4.70
C TYR A 169 8.33 8.57 -5.45
N ARG A 170 9.20 7.83 -4.75
CA ARG A 170 10.00 6.76 -5.36
C ARG A 170 9.11 5.61 -5.86
N MET A 171 9.19 5.35 -7.17
CA MET A 171 8.50 4.29 -7.89
C MET A 171 9.31 3.00 -7.83
N ILE A 172 9.07 2.21 -6.79
CA ILE A 172 9.88 1.03 -6.46
C ILE A 172 9.01 -0.22 -6.57
N ALA A 173 9.58 -1.30 -7.10
CA ALA A 173 8.92 -2.60 -7.22
C ALA A 173 8.39 -3.14 -5.89
N ALA A 174 7.23 -3.79 -5.93
CA ALA A 174 6.57 -4.41 -4.78
C ALA A 174 7.50 -5.33 -3.96
N GLU A 175 8.32 -6.15 -4.61
CA GLU A 175 9.25 -7.06 -3.93
C GLU A 175 10.29 -6.31 -3.08
N SER A 176 10.74 -5.14 -3.53
CA SER A 176 11.68 -4.30 -2.79
C SER A 176 11.03 -3.60 -1.59
N ARG A 177 9.69 -3.65 -1.45
CA ARG A 177 8.96 -3.20 -0.26
C ARG A 177 8.84 -4.30 0.80
N LYS A 178 9.04 -5.58 0.43
CA LYS A 178 9.07 -6.68 1.39
C LYS A 178 10.32 -6.57 2.26
N PHE A 179 10.15 -6.85 3.55
CA PHE A 179 11.21 -6.83 4.53
C PHE A 179 11.61 -8.27 4.88
N LYS A 180 12.86 -8.64 4.57
CA LYS A 180 13.37 -10.00 4.78
C LYS A 180 13.97 -10.13 6.18
N GLY A 181 13.41 -11.05 6.97
CA GLY A 181 13.99 -11.43 8.25
C GLY A 181 15.30 -12.19 8.09
N SER A 182 16.20 -12.06 9.07
CA SER A 182 17.47 -12.78 9.13
C SER A 182 17.35 -13.99 10.07
N LYS A 183 17.78 -15.18 9.62
CA LYS A 183 17.81 -16.36 10.50
C LYS A 183 18.97 -16.23 11.49
N ILE A 184 18.66 -16.24 12.78
CA ILE A 184 19.66 -16.23 13.86
C ILE A 184 20.08 -17.66 14.22
N ASN A 185 19.13 -18.59 14.20
CA ASN A 185 19.33 -20.02 14.39
C ASN A 185 18.18 -20.80 13.73
N GLN A 186 18.12 -22.11 13.96
CA GLN A 186 17.10 -22.99 13.37
C GLN A 186 15.65 -22.59 13.72
N PHE A 187 15.43 -21.99 14.88
CA PHE A 187 14.09 -21.70 15.43
C PHE A 187 13.76 -20.22 15.44
N THR A 188 14.71 -19.33 15.14
CA THR A 188 14.56 -17.89 15.36
C THR A 188 14.86 -17.09 14.10
N THR A 189 13.88 -16.29 13.68
CA THR A 189 14.03 -15.27 12.63
C THR A 189 13.92 -13.88 13.25
N LEU A 190 14.91 -13.03 12.98
CA LEU A 190 14.97 -11.65 13.45
C LEU A 190 14.55 -10.68 12.33
N PHE A 191 13.53 -9.88 12.62
CA PHE A 191 13.12 -8.73 11.82
C PHE A 191 13.63 -7.46 12.50
N ASN A 192 14.71 -6.88 11.97
CA ASN A 192 15.39 -5.72 12.54
C ASN A 192 15.37 -4.54 11.54
N PRO A 193 14.28 -3.76 11.47
CA PRO A 193 14.22 -2.61 10.58
C PRO A 193 15.26 -1.55 10.95
N PRO A 194 15.60 -0.61 10.04
CA PRO A 194 16.64 0.39 10.25
C PRO A 194 16.13 1.54 11.15
N VAL A 195 15.57 1.21 12.31
CA VAL A 195 15.09 2.14 13.35
C VAL A 195 15.57 1.66 14.71
N PRO A 196 15.89 2.57 15.64
CA PRO A 196 16.36 2.18 16.98
C PRO A 196 15.23 1.68 17.90
N ASP A 197 13.98 1.96 17.54
CA ASP A 197 12.81 1.83 18.42
C ASP A 197 12.45 0.38 18.75
N PHE A 198 12.59 -0.54 17.77
CA PHE A 198 12.12 -1.92 17.94
C PHE A 198 12.81 -2.92 17.01
N ALA A 199 12.77 -4.18 17.41
CA ALA A 199 13.03 -5.35 16.58
C ALA A 199 12.06 -6.47 16.97
N VAL A 200 11.70 -7.35 16.04
CA VAL A 200 10.77 -8.46 16.30
C VAL A 200 11.46 -9.80 16.05
N GLN A 201 11.36 -10.72 17.00
CA GLN A 201 11.84 -12.09 16.85
C GLN A 201 10.65 -13.03 16.70
N LYS A 202 10.60 -13.74 15.58
CA LYS A 202 9.72 -14.89 15.39
C LYS A 202 10.47 -16.13 15.87
N ILE A 203 9.89 -16.83 16.85
CA ILE A 203 10.45 -18.06 17.42
C ILE A 203 9.47 -19.21 17.17
N GLU A 204 9.94 -20.24 16.47
CA GLU A 204 9.17 -21.44 16.14
C GLU A 204 9.84 -22.63 16.83
N SER A 205 9.27 -23.11 17.94
CA SER A 205 9.84 -24.25 18.66
C SER A 205 8.77 -25.11 19.31
N LEU A 206 9.02 -26.42 19.33
CA LEU A 206 8.22 -27.42 20.03
C LEU A 206 8.62 -27.56 21.51
N TYR A 207 9.67 -26.86 21.95
CA TYR A 207 10.24 -26.97 23.29
C TYR A 207 10.47 -25.59 23.92
N SER A 208 10.53 -25.54 25.25
CA SER A 208 10.84 -24.32 25.99
C SER A 208 12.29 -23.88 25.75
N ASN A 209 12.49 -22.80 25.00
CA ASN A 209 13.81 -22.19 24.82
C ASN A 209 14.06 -21.10 25.87
N GLN A 210 15.27 -21.05 26.43
CA GLN A 210 15.69 -19.90 27.23
C GLN A 210 16.02 -18.72 26.29
N ILE A 211 15.38 -17.57 26.51
CA ILE A 211 15.58 -16.38 25.68
C ILE A 211 16.34 -15.33 26.50
N ASN A 212 17.67 -15.35 26.42
CA ASN A 212 18.55 -14.39 27.09
C ASN A 212 18.70 -13.11 26.24
N ASN A 213 18.18 -11.97 26.71
CA ASN A 213 18.47 -10.65 26.12
C ASN A 213 18.26 -9.56 27.19
N THR A 214 18.95 -8.43 27.07
CA THR A 214 18.98 -7.33 28.05
C THR A 214 17.90 -6.27 27.84
N ALA A 215 17.15 -6.30 26.73
CA ALA A 215 16.03 -5.40 26.46
C ALA A 215 14.70 -5.88 27.07
N VAL A 216 13.77 -4.93 27.32
CA VAL A 216 12.38 -5.23 27.69
C VAL A 216 11.70 -5.99 26.55
N LYS A 217 10.95 -7.06 26.88
CA LYS A 217 10.29 -7.91 25.89
C LYS A 217 8.79 -8.01 26.15
N LEU A 218 8.03 -8.00 25.07
CA LEU A 218 6.65 -8.46 25.02
C LEU A 218 6.62 -9.79 24.27
N PHE A 219 6.04 -10.82 24.89
CA PHE A 219 5.84 -12.12 24.26
C PHE A 219 4.38 -12.30 23.91
N LEU A 220 4.12 -12.63 22.65
CA LEU A 220 2.80 -13.02 22.17
C LEU A 220 2.87 -14.45 21.66
N CYS A 221 2.10 -15.34 22.27
CA CYS A 221 1.94 -16.70 21.80
C CYS A 221 0.82 -16.73 20.76
N LEU A 222 1.12 -17.23 19.57
CA LEU A 222 0.14 -17.44 18.50
C LEU A 222 -0.28 -18.91 18.56
N ILE A 223 -1.59 -19.15 18.77
CA ILE A 223 -2.18 -20.50 18.90
C ILE A 223 -2.84 -20.87 17.58
#